data_AF-A0A1M3C4B6-F1
#
_entry.id   AF-A0A1M3C4B6-F1
#
_cell.length_a   1.000
_cell.length_b   1.000
_cell.length_c   1.000
_cell.angle_alpha   90.00
_cell.angle_beta   90.00
_cell.angle_gamma   90.00
#
_symmetry.space_group_name_H-M   'P 1'
#
loop_
_entity.id
_entity.type
_entity.pdbx_description
1 polymer ?
#
loop_
_entity_poly.entity_id
_entity_poly.type
_entity_poly.pdbx_seq_one_letter_code
_entity_poly.pdbx_strand_id
1 'polypeptide(L)'
;MTSFQYLIDSFGMFTVKDESVQQAQAALAETIMDPKVQKDFNLIKGSIPARSDVPVDDFDDCAKLGFKERAEAVEKGSMQGAMTHGFAAKPEFASVFSDVAAQFFVGKMSSEDAVKMLVSGIDNAR
;
A
#
# COMPACT_ATOMS: atom_id res chain seq x y z
N MET A 1 -1.45 -4.47 21.00
CA MET A 1 -1.39 -3.21 20.24
C MET A 1 -1.75 -3.56 18.80
N THR A 2 -2.91 -3.14 18.32
CA THR A 2 -3.38 -3.49 16.97
C THR A 2 -2.79 -2.48 15.98
N SER A 3 -2.01 -2.96 15.02
CA SER A 3 -1.42 -2.16 13.94
C SER A 3 -2.30 -2.23 12.69
N PHE A 4 -2.38 -1.12 11.93
CA PHE A 4 -3.04 -1.11 10.64
C PHE A 4 -2.00 -1.21 9.52
N GLN A 5 -2.04 -2.30 8.74
CA GLN A 5 -1.17 -2.47 7.59
C GLN A 5 -1.80 -1.81 6.35
N TYR A 6 -1.03 -1.01 5.61
CA TYR A 6 -1.54 -0.29 4.45
C TYR A 6 -0.68 -0.49 3.19
N LEU A 7 -1.35 -0.41 2.05
CA LEU A 7 -0.78 -0.11 0.74
C LEU A 7 -1.62 1.00 0.11
N ILE A 8 -1.04 1.78 -0.80
CA ILE A 8 -1.74 2.86 -1.50
C ILE A 8 -1.45 2.74 -3.00
N ASP A 9 -2.49 2.46 -3.78
CA ASP A 9 -2.43 2.57 -5.24
C ASP A 9 -2.33 4.07 -5.60
N SER A 10 -1.25 4.45 -6.29
CA SER A 10 -0.91 5.86 -6.54
C SER A 10 -0.63 6.12 -8.02
N PHE A 11 -1.06 7.28 -8.52
CA PHE A 11 -0.71 7.78 -9.85
C PHE A 11 0.34 8.89 -9.73
N GLY A 12 1.55 8.62 -10.23
CA GLY A 12 2.60 9.62 -10.37
C GLY A 12 2.52 10.32 -11.73
N MET A 13 2.50 11.65 -11.74
CA MET A 13 2.54 12.44 -12.97
C MET A 13 4.00 12.74 -13.31
N PHE A 14 4.49 12.20 -14.43
CA PHE A 14 5.83 12.50 -14.91
C PHE A 14 5.93 13.94 -15.40
N THR A 15 7.07 14.59 -15.12
CA THR A 15 7.37 15.90 -15.66
C THR A 15 7.52 15.84 -17.18
N VAL A 16 6.67 16.57 -17.90
CA VAL A 16 6.66 16.64 -19.37
C VAL A 16 6.69 18.09 -19.85
N LYS A 17 7.15 18.33 -21.08
CA LYS A 17 7.23 19.69 -21.67
C LYS A 17 5.94 20.13 -22.37
N ASP A 18 5.11 19.18 -22.79
CA ASP A 18 3.89 19.46 -23.55
C ASP A 18 2.79 19.99 -22.62
N GLU A 19 2.34 21.22 -22.87
CA GLU A 19 1.34 21.90 -22.03
C GLU A 19 -0.01 21.18 -22.03
N SER A 20 -0.43 20.59 -23.15
CA SER A 20 -1.69 19.85 -23.24
C SER A 20 -1.65 18.58 -22.39
N VAL A 21 -0.50 17.91 -22.34
CA VAL A 21 -0.30 16.74 -21.48
C VAL A 21 -0.26 17.15 -20.00
N GLN A 22 0.37 18.28 -19.67
CA GLN A 22 0.35 18.80 -18.29
C GLN A 22 -1.09 19.10 -17.83
N GLN A 23 -1.89 19.74 -18.67
CA GLN A 23 -3.31 20.00 -18.37
C GLN A 23 -4.10 18.70 -18.20
N ALA A 24 -3.85 17.68 -19.03
CA ALA A 24 -4.48 16.37 -18.88
C ALA A 24 -4.05 15.65 -17.59
N GLN A 25 -2.78 15.72 -17.20
CA GLN A 25 -2.29 15.18 -15.92
C GLN A 25 -2.93 15.87 -14.72
N ALA A 26 -3.10 17.20 -14.77
CA ALA A 26 -3.79 17.97 -13.74
C ALA A 26 -5.27 17.56 -13.64
N ALA A 27 -5.97 17.50 -14.77
CA ALA A 27 -7.37 17.05 -14.83
C ALA A 27 -7.55 15.62 -14.28
N LEU A 28 -6.60 14.72 -14.58
CA LEU A 28 -6.59 13.36 -14.02
C LEU A 28 -6.40 13.37 -12.50
N ALA A 29 -5.44 14.15 -11.99
CA ALA A 29 -5.19 14.28 -10.56
C ALA A 29 -6.41 14.84 -9.81
N GLU A 30 -7.05 15.88 -10.36
CA GLU A 30 -8.30 16.44 -9.84
C GLU A 30 -9.41 15.39 -9.83
N THR A 31 -9.60 14.68 -10.94
CA THR A 31 -10.64 13.66 -11.08
C THR A 31 -10.46 12.52 -10.09
N ILE A 32 -9.24 11.97 -9.97
CA ILE A 32 -8.98 10.86 -9.05
C ILE A 32 -9.21 11.28 -7.59
N MET A 33 -8.99 12.54 -7.24
CA MET A 33 -9.18 13.05 -5.89
C MET A 33 -10.56 13.70 -5.65
N ASP A 34 -11.46 13.70 -6.63
CA ASP A 34 -12.83 14.15 -6.43
C ASP A 34 -13.54 13.24 -5.40
N PRO A 35 -14.29 13.78 -4.40
CA PRO A 35 -14.96 12.98 -3.38
C PRO A 35 -15.92 11.92 -3.94
N LYS A 36 -16.64 12.24 -5.02
CA LYS A 36 -17.58 11.31 -5.65
C LYS A 36 -16.82 10.19 -6.37
N VAL A 37 -15.76 10.54 -7.10
CA VAL A 37 -14.90 9.54 -7.76
C VAL A 37 -14.23 8.64 -6.72
N GLN A 38 -13.70 9.20 -5.64
CA GLN A 38 -13.13 8.44 -4.53
C GLN A 38 -14.15 7.47 -3.93
N LYS A 39 -15.39 7.91 -3.68
CA LYS A 39 -16.45 7.01 -3.19
C LYS A 39 -16.74 5.88 -4.19
N ASP A 40 -17.12 6.25 -5.41
CA ASP A 40 -17.64 5.30 -6.40
C ASP A 40 -16.58 4.29 -6.86
N PHE A 41 -15.33 4.74 -7.04
CA PHE A 41 -14.23 3.85 -7.42
C PHE A 41 -13.93 2.84 -6.31
N ASN A 42 -13.84 3.29 -5.06
CA ASN A 42 -13.46 2.43 -3.93
C ASN A 42 -14.55 1.41 -3.59
N LEU A 43 -15.83 1.74 -3.78
CA LEU A 43 -16.95 0.79 -3.68
C LEU A 43 -16.78 -0.42 -4.61
N ILE A 44 -16.26 -0.21 -5.82
CA ILE A 44 -16.03 -1.28 -6.80
C ILE A 44 -14.70 -2.00 -6.54
N LYS A 45 -13.65 -1.23 -6.20
CA LYS A 45 -12.28 -1.73 -5.99
C LYS A 45 -12.15 -2.58 -4.71
N GLY A 46 -13.05 -2.41 -3.74
CA GLY A 46 -12.99 -3.07 -2.44
C GLY A 46 -11.95 -2.46 -1.49
N SER A 47 -11.53 -1.21 -1.76
CA SER A 47 -10.64 -0.44 -0.90
C SER A 47 -11.40 0.65 -0.14
N ILE A 48 -10.74 1.31 0.81
CA ILE A 48 -11.26 2.52 1.46
C ILE A 48 -10.77 3.77 0.73
N PRO A 49 -11.55 4.88 0.69
CA PRO A 49 -11.11 6.13 0.10
C PRO A 49 -9.79 6.64 0.71
N ALA A 50 -8.88 7.16 -0.14
CA ALA A 50 -7.65 7.79 0.34
C ALA A 50 -7.95 9.09 1.10
N ARG A 51 -9.03 9.78 0.70
CA ARG A 51 -9.58 10.94 1.40
C ARG A 51 -10.21 10.55 2.73
N SER A 52 -9.94 11.33 3.78
CA SER A 52 -10.54 11.15 5.10
C SER A 52 -11.90 11.83 5.26
N ASP A 53 -12.28 12.72 4.35
CA ASP A 53 -13.54 13.47 4.36
C ASP A 53 -14.65 12.83 3.52
N VAL A 54 -14.40 11.67 2.90
CA VAL A 54 -15.41 10.91 2.15
C VAL A 54 -16.18 9.98 3.10
N PRO A 55 -17.51 10.12 3.21
CA PRO A 55 -18.32 9.23 4.03
C PRO A 55 -18.31 7.79 3.50
N VAL A 56 -18.26 6.83 4.42
CA VAL A 56 -18.23 5.39 4.09
C VAL A 56 -19.51 4.65 4.49
N ASP A 57 -20.61 5.36 4.73
CA ASP A 57 -21.88 4.78 5.20
C ASP A 57 -22.48 3.75 4.24
N ASP A 58 -22.26 3.93 2.93
CA ASP A 58 -22.76 3.04 1.87
C ASP A 58 -21.76 1.93 1.50
N PHE A 59 -20.60 1.85 2.17
CA PHE A 59 -19.64 0.77 1.98
C PHE A 59 -20.04 -0.47 2.79
N ASP A 60 -19.43 -1.61 2.47
CA ASP A 60 -19.58 -2.82 3.25
C ASP A 60 -18.98 -2.70 4.66
N ASP A 61 -19.30 -3.67 5.52
CA ASP A 61 -18.86 -3.66 6.92
C ASP A 61 -17.33 -3.78 7.05
N CYS A 62 -16.66 -4.43 6.11
CA CYS A 62 -15.20 -4.58 6.08
C CYS A 62 -14.51 -3.23 5.82
N ALA A 63 -14.99 -2.48 4.84
CA ALA A 63 -14.48 -1.16 4.50
C ALA A 63 -14.77 -0.13 5.59
N LYS A 64 -15.96 -0.18 6.22
CA LYS A 64 -16.28 0.65 7.39
C LYS A 64 -15.33 0.38 8.55
N LEU A 65 -15.08 -0.90 8.86
CA LEU A 65 -14.11 -1.30 9.88
C LEU A 65 -12.70 -0.79 9.53
N GLY A 66 -12.24 -1.04 8.30
CA GLY A 66 -10.91 -0.62 7.85
C GLY A 66 -10.73 0.90 7.88
N PHE A 67 -11.75 1.69 7.52
CA PHE A 67 -11.69 3.15 7.56
C PHE A 67 -11.56 3.67 9.00
N LYS A 68 -12.31 3.08 9.94
CA LYS A 68 -12.22 3.39 11.36
C LYS A 68 -10.86 3.00 11.94
N GLU A 69 -10.41 1.77 11.69
CA GLU A 69 -9.12 1.28 12.21
C GLU A 69 -7.93 2.07 11.66
N ARG A 70 -7.99 2.50 10.38
CA ARG A 70 -7.01 3.43 9.82
C ARG A 70 -6.96 4.73 10.63
N ALA A 71 -8.10 5.35 10.92
CA ALA A 71 -8.14 6.60 11.67
C ALA A 71 -7.52 6.43 13.07
N GLU A 72 -7.90 5.37 13.78
CA GLU A 72 -7.31 5.05 15.09
C GLU A 72 -5.80 4.77 15.01
N ALA A 73 -5.33 4.09 13.96
CA ALA A 73 -3.92 3.78 13.79
C ALA A 73 -3.10 5.02 13.44
N VAL A 74 -3.66 5.98 12.70
CA VAL A 74 -3.04 7.30 12.49
C VAL A 74 -2.87 8.03 13.82
N GLU A 75 -3.92 8.08 14.66
CA GLU A 75 -3.86 8.73 15.97
C GLU A 75 -2.85 8.08 16.92
N LYS A 76 -2.75 6.75 16.88
CA LYS A 76 -1.85 5.96 17.74
C LYS A 76 -0.42 5.82 17.19
N GLY A 77 -0.15 6.32 15.99
CA GLY A 77 1.14 6.12 15.30
C GLY A 77 1.44 4.65 14.99
N SER A 78 0.41 3.83 14.77
CA SER A 78 0.51 2.39 14.51
C SER A 78 0.23 1.99 13.05
N MET A 79 0.34 2.94 12.12
CA MET A 79 0.32 2.70 10.68
C MET A 79 1.60 2.00 10.24
N GLN A 80 1.46 0.87 9.55
CA GLN A 80 2.58 0.06 9.06
C GLN A 80 2.48 -0.15 7.55
N GLY A 81 3.53 0.23 6.82
CA GLY A 81 3.57 -0.03 5.38
C GLY A 81 3.58 -1.53 5.09
N ALA A 82 2.89 -1.94 4.02
CA ALA A 82 2.98 -3.31 3.51
C ALA A 82 4.34 -3.55 2.83
N MET A 83 5.08 -4.56 3.30
CA MET A 83 6.38 -4.93 2.75
C MET A 83 6.27 -5.45 1.31
N THR A 84 5.27 -6.29 1.05
CA THR A 84 5.03 -6.92 -0.26
C THR A 84 4.48 -5.96 -1.31
N HIS A 85 4.13 -4.73 -0.92
CA HIS A 85 3.56 -3.71 -1.81
C HIS A 85 4.40 -2.41 -1.80
N GLY A 86 5.67 -2.48 -1.38
CA GLY A 86 6.62 -1.37 -1.52
C GLY A 86 6.48 -0.22 -0.53
N PHE A 87 5.73 -0.41 0.58
CA PHE A 87 5.53 0.64 1.60
C PHE A 87 6.41 0.48 2.84
N ALA A 88 7.01 -0.70 3.05
CA ALA A 88 7.90 -0.94 4.20
C ALA A 88 9.40 -0.94 3.85
N ALA A 89 9.73 -1.26 2.60
CA ALA A 89 11.10 -1.51 2.18
C ALA A 89 11.32 -1.13 0.71
N LYS A 90 12.57 -0.86 0.35
CA LYS A 90 12.97 -0.68 -1.05
C LYS A 90 12.79 -1.98 -1.85
N PRO A 91 12.60 -1.90 -3.19
CA PRO A 91 12.35 -3.08 -4.02
C PRO A 91 13.38 -4.20 -3.85
N GLU A 92 14.66 -3.87 -3.73
CA GLU A 92 15.75 -4.84 -3.55
C GLU A 92 15.56 -5.69 -2.28
N PHE A 93 15.16 -5.09 -1.17
CA PHE A 93 14.93 -5.79 0.09
C PHE A 93 13.61 -6.56 0.10
N ALA A 94 12.56 -6.00 -0.52
CA ALA A 94 11.27 -6.68 -0.66
C ALA A 94 11.37 -7.96 -1.50
N SER A 95 12.19 -7.93 -2.56
CA SER A 95 12.48 -9.11 -3.38
C SER A 95 13.20 -10.20 -2.59
N VAL A 96 14.25 -9.84 -1.83
CA VAL A 96 14.95 -10.80 -0.95
C VAL A 96 13.98 -11.46 0.04
N PHE A 97 13.13 -10.67 0.70
CA PHE A 97 12.13 -11.23 1.61
C PHE A 97 11.19 -12.20 0.89
N SER A 98 10.68 -11.81 -0.29
CA SER A 98 9.73 -12.62 -1.05
C SER A 98 10.35 -13.95 -1.47
N ASP A 99 11.61 -13.95 -1.90
CA ASP A 99 12.33 -15.16 -2.31
C ASP A 99 12.56 -16.11 -1.13
N VAL A 100 12.98 -15.59 0.02
CA VAL A 100 13.20 -16.40 1.24
C VAL A 100 11.88 -16.94 1.77
N ALA A 101 10.84 -16.09 1.84
CA ALA A 101 9.52 -16.49 2.31
C ALA A 101 8.92 -17.58 1.41
N ALA A 102 9.03 -17.44 0.09
CA ALA A 102 8.57 -18.45 -0.86
C ALA A 102 9.30 -19.77 -0.67
N GLN A 103 10.64 -19.76 -0.62
CA GLN A 103 11.46 -20.97 -0.43
C GLN A 103 11.19 -21.66 0.91
N PHE A 104 11.02 -20.87 1.98
CA PHE A 104 10.67 -21.39 3.30
C PHE A 104 9.29 -22.03 3.30
N PHE A 105 8.30 -21.38 2.69
CA PHE A 105 6.91 -21.84 2.70
C PHE A 105 6.69 -23.12 1.89
N VAL A 106 7.34 -23.26 0.72
CA VAL A 106 7.14 -24.42 -0.15
C VAL A 106 8.18 -25.53 0.06
N GLY A 107 9.31 -25.21 0.69
CA GLY A 107 10.45 -26.10 0.85
C GLY A 107 10.47 -26.85 2.18
N LYS A 108 11.66 -27.39 2.51
CA LYS A 108 11.96 -28.02 3.81
C LYS A 108 12.97 -27.19 4.63
N MET A 109 13.07 -25.90 4.33
CA MET A 109 13.99 -24.99 5.00
C MET A 109 13.58 -24.84 6.46
N SER A 110 14.55 -24.93 7.39
CA SER A 110 14.30 -24.64 8.80
C SER A 110 14.04 -23.14 9.00
N SER A 111 13.36 -22.76 10.08
CA SER A 111 13.18 -21.34 10.40
C SER A 111 14.52 -20.64 10.66
N GLU A 112 15.47 -21.35 11.27
CA GLU A 112 16.82 -20.84 11.52
C GLU A 112 17.56 -20.53 10.21
N ASP A 113 17.46 -21.42 9.22
CA ASP A 113 18.12 -21.22 7.93
C ASP A 113 17.42 -20.15 7.10
N ALA A 114 16.09 -20.02 7.18
CA ALA A 114 15.35 -18.92 6.57
C ALA A 114 15.80 -17.57 7.11
N VAL A 115 15.95 -17.43 8.43
CA VAL A 115 16.45 -16.19 9.06
C VAL A 115 17.88 -15.88 8.60
N LYS A 116 18.79 -16.87 8.58
CA LYS A 116 20.16 -16.68 8.08
C LYS A 116 20.17 -16.22 6.62
N MET A 117 19.36 -16.85 5.78
CA MET A 117 19.25 -16.52 4.37
C MET A 117 18.69 -15.11 4.16
N LEU A 118 17.69 -14.71 4.95
CA LEU A 118 17.12 -13.36 4.91
C LEU A 118 18.15 -12.31 5.28
N VAL A 119 18.88 -12.49 6.39
CA VAL A 119 19.94 -11.56 6.82
C VAL A 119 21.03 -11.43 5.75
N SER A 120 21.56 -12.57 5.29
CA SER A 120 22.59 -12.57 4.25
C SER A 120 22.12 -11.94 2.95
N GLY A 121 20.87 -12.20 2.55
CA GLY A 121 20.29 -11.62 1.33
C GLY A 121 20.13 -10.11 1.43
N ILE A 122 19.65 -9.60 2.57
CA ILE A 122 19.52 -8.17 2.82
C ILE A 122 20.88 -7.49 2.79
N ASP A 123 21.89 -8.07 3.45
CA ASP A 123 23.24 -7.49 3.50
C ASP A 123 23.90 -7.44 2.11
N ASN A 124 23.64 -8.42 1.25
CA ASN A 124 24.12 -8.45 -0.13
C ASN A 124 23.39 -7.46 -1.06
N ALA A 125 22.17 -7.05 -0.71
CA ALA A 125 21.34 -6.14 -1.50
C ALA A 125 21.52 -4.66 -1.14
N ARG A 126 22.29 -4.35 -0.09
CA ARG A 126 22.61 -2.98 0.34
C ARG A 126 23.56 -2.28 -0.63
#